data_AF-A0A7G7SVM2-F1
#
_entry.id   AF-A0A7G7SVM2-F1
#
_cell.length_a   1.000
_cell.length_b   1.000
_cell.length_c   1.000
_cell.angle_alpha   90.00
_cell.angle_beta   90.00
_cell.angle_gamma   90.00
#
_symmetry.space_group_name_H-M   'P 1'
#
loop_
_entity.id
_entity.type
_entity.pdbx_description
1 polymer ?
#
loop_
_entity_poly.entity_id
_entity_poly.type
_entity_poly.pdbx_seq_one_letter_code
_entity_poly.pdbx_strand_id
1 'polypeptide(L)'
;MIRPSLLLFALAAALPAAAAAAAAAPAPAPAPAPAIDLPALLECRQRVADFAALGPLLADPLKAVAQGWRPLPQSNLFMSEYELVRPIQVFGHSTTRIAVAGASVMAILDLPDPRPLAKQLQLEAAVDTPDKAMFGRELVSRDVADPKTGEPMIESIILSLSTVKSHPGQTLAGCSYSLDLPEDPDAPPAPDPLRTPASGG
;
A
#
# COMPACT_ATOMS: atom_id res chain seq x y z
N MET A 1 48.37 75.37 60.30
CA MET A 1 47.00 74.92 59.95
C MET A 1 46.97 74.71 58.43
N ILE A 2 46.50 73.66 57.76
CA ILE A 2 45.90 72.34 57.99
C ILE A 2 46.14 71.56 56.66
N ARG A 3 46.34 70.24 56.76
CA ARG A 3 46.33 69.16 55.72
C ARG A 3 45.03 69.20 54.83
N PRO A 4 44.68 68.26 53.89
CA PRO A 4 45.36 67.14 53.21
C PRO A 4 44.88 66.85 51.74
N SER A 5 45.25 65.67 51.21
CA SER A 5 44.37 64.67 50.52
C SER A 5 44.06 64.81 49.01
N LEU A 6 44.49 63.85 48.16
CA LEU A 6 43.82 62.55 47.81
C LEU A 6 42.58 62.78 46.91
N LEU A 7 42.47 62.29 45.67
CA LEU A 7 42.46 60.87 45.26
C LEU A 7 42.60 60.71 43.73
N LEU A 8 43.31 59.66 43.32
CA LEU A 8 43.12 58.94 42.06
C LEU A 8 41.67 58.42 41.98
N PHE A 9 41.04 58.51 40.81
CA PHE A 9 40.05 57.51 40.40
C PHE A 9 40.25 57.16 38.92
N ALA A 10 40.74 55.95 38.71
CA ALA A 10 40.71 55.25 37.43
C ALA A 10 39.25 54.86 37.12
N LEU A 11 38.73 55.25 35.97
CA LEU A 11 37.43 54.76 35.50
C LEU A 11 37.66 53.50 34.65
N ALA A 12 37.21 52.38 35.19
CA ALA A 12 37.26 51.06 34.59
C ALA A 12 36.31 50.94 33.40
N ALA A 13 36.73 50.11 32.44
CA ALA A 13 36.01 49.72 31.25
C ALA A 13 34.72 48.93 31.54
N ALA A 14 33.71 49.11 30.71
CA ALA A 14 32.63 48.15 30.49
C ALA A 14 32.17 48.23 29.04
N LEU A 15 32.67 47.34 28.18
CA LEU A 15 32.07 47.07 26.87
C LEU A 15 30.88 46.12 27.06
N PRO A 16 29.69 46.42 26.53
CA PRO A 16 28.59 45.47 26.55
C PRO A 16 28.81 44.39 25.48
N ALA A 17 28.91 43.14 25.91
CA ALA A 17 28.87 41.97 25.03
C ALA A 17 27.43 41.79 24.52
N ALA A 18 27.17 42.18 23.27
CA ALA A 18 25.93 41.86 22.58
C ALA A 18 25.94 40.37 22.18
N ALA A 19 25.22 39.54 22.93
CA ALA A 19 24.94 38.16 22.55
C ALA A 19 23.97 38.16 21.36
N ALA A 20 24.50 37.89 20.15
CA ALA A 20 23.68 37.62 18.98
C ALA A 20 22.98 36.26 19.16
N ALA A 21 21.70 36.30 19.52
CA ALA A 21 20.83 35.13 19.46
C ALA A 21 20.65 34.74 17.99
N ALA A 22 21.37 33.72 17.53
CA ALA A 22 21.11 33.08 16.26
C ALA A 22 19.71 32.44 16.32
N ALA A 23 18.72 33.09 15.71
CA ALA A 23 17.41 32.50 15.50
C ALA A 23 17.58 31.25 14.63
N ALA A 24 17.49 30.08 15.25
CA ALA A 24 17.40 28.82 14.53
C ALA A 24 16.11 28.86 13.71
N ALA A 25 16.24 29.01 12.39
CA ALA A 25 15.12 28.90 11.49
C ALA A 25 14.48 27.50 11.69
N PRO A 26 13.15 27.40 11.78
CA PRO A 26 12.49 26.10 11.86
C PRO A 26 12.89 25.28 10.64
N ALA A 27 13.35 24.04 10.89
CA ALA A 27 13.63 23.11 9.81
C ALA A 27 12.37 22.96 8.94
N PRO A 28 12.50 22.95 7.60
CA PRO A 28 11.36 22.76 6.72
C PRO A 28 10.65 21.45 7.12
N ALA A 29 9.33 21.54 7.29
CA ALA A 29 8.52 20.36 7.57
C ALA A 29 8.77 19.31 6.48
N PRO A 30 8.88 18.02 6.83
CA PRO A 30 9.06 16.97 5.85
C PRO A 30 7.94 17.06 4.82
N ALA A 31 8.30 17.00 3.54
CA ALA A 31 7.34 17.02 2.45
C ALA A 31 6.29 15.90 2.66
N PRO A 32 5.00 16.17 2.42
CA PRO A 32 3.98 15.13 2.54
C PRO A 32 4.38 13.97 1.62
N ALA A 33 4.30 12.74 2.14
CA ALA A 33 4.50 11.55 1.34
C ALA A 33 3.56 11.61 0.11
N PRO A 34 4.03 11.22 -1.08
CA PRO A 34 3.18 11.23 -2.27
C PRO A 34 1.90 10.44 -1.97
N ALA A 35 0.76 11.04 -2.31
CA ALA A 35 -0.54 10.42 -2.07
C ALA A 35 -0.64 9.15 -2.91
N ILE A 36 -1.03 8.05 -2.27
CA ILE A 36 -1.28 6.78 -2.95
C ILE A 36 -2.55 6.92 -3.80
N ASP A 37 -2.42 6.73 -5.11
CA ASP A 37 -3.58 6.63 -6.01
C ASP A 37 -4.22 5.24 -5.87
N LEU A 38 -5.01 5.10 -4.81
CA LEU A 38 -5.68 3.86 -4.45
C LEU A 38 -6.66 3.37 -5.54
N PRO A 39 -7.51 4.21 -6.17
CA PRO A 39 -8.30 3.78 -7.31
C PRO A 39 -7.46 3.18 -8.44
N ALA A 40 -6.33 3.80 -8.79
CA ALA A 40 -5.47 3.26 -9.85
C ALA A 40 -4.85 1.90 -9.46
N LEU A 41 -4.47 1.71 -8.19
CA LEU A 41 -4.01 0.39 -7.70
C LEU A 41 -5.13 -0.66 -7.73
N LEU A 42 -6.34 -0.27 -7.36
CA LEU A 42 -7.49 -1.18 -7.34
C LEU A 42 -7.96 -1.55 -8.76
N GLU A 43 -7.79 -0.66 -9.74
CA GLU A 43 -8.16 -0.86 -11.14
C GLU A 43 -7.01 -1.39 -12.03
N CYS A 44 -5.91 -1.83 -11.41
CA CYS A 44 -4.72 -2.39 -12.08
C CYS A 44 -4.05 -1.42 -13.06
N ARG A 45 -4.18 -0.11 -12.80
CA ARG A 45 -3.58 0.96 -13.62
C ARG A 45 -2.18 1.38 -13.13
N GLN A 46 -1.66 0.70 -12.11
CA GLN A 46 -0.37 0.97 -11.49
C GLN A 46 0.58 -0.24 -11.61
N ARG A 47 1.81 -0.11 -11.11
CA ARG A 47 2.88 -1.12 -11.21
C ARG A 47 3.16 -1.78 -9.87
N VAL A 48 3.96 -2.85 -9.87
CA VAL A 48 4.38 -3.51 -8.61
C VAL A 48 5.12 -2.54 -7.68
N ALA A 49 5.91 -1.62 -8.23
CA ALA A 49 6.60 -0.60 -7.43
C ALA A 49 5.63 0.34 -6.69
N ASP A 50 4.51 0.70 -7.32
CA ASP A 50 3.48 1.53 -6.70
C ASP A 50 2.73 0.76 -5.60
N PHE A 51 2.45 -0.52 -5.85
CA PHE A 51 1.86 -1.41 -4.83
C PHE A 51 2.80 -1.55 -3.61
N ALA A 52 4.11 -1.66 -3.84
CA ALA A 52 5.10 -1.75 -2.76
C ALA A 52 5.10 -0.52 -1.84
N ALA A 53 4.62 0.64 -2.31
CA ALA A 53 4.45 1.84 -1.50
C ALA A 53 3.39 1.68 -0.39
N LEU A 54 2.53 0.65 -0.47
CA LEU A 54 1.60 0.31 0.62
C LEU A 54 2.31 -0.29 1.83
N GLY A 55 3.48 -0.92 1.66
CA GLY A 55 4.18 -1.65 2.73
C GLY A 55 4.32 -0.87 4.05
N PRO A 56 4.82 0.38 4.03
CA PRO A 56 4.90 1.20 5.24
C PRO A 56 3.57 1.52 5.92
N LEU A 57 2.47 1.64 5.15
CA LEU A 57 1.13 1.89 5.72
C LEU A 57 0.59 0.64 6.40
N LEU A 58 0.86 -0.54 5.82
CA LEU A 58 0.43 -1.83 6.37
C LEU A 58 1.22 -2.19 7.64
N ALA A 59 2.50 -1.80 7.70
CA ALA A 59 3.36 -2.02 8.85
C ALA A 59 3.10 -1.05 10.01
N ASP A 60 2.60 0.16 9.74
CA ASP A 60 2.36 1.21 10.73
C ASP A 60 0.97 1.82 10.58
N PRO A 61 0.03 1.49 11.49
CA PRO A 61 -1.34 2.03 11.48
C PRO A 61 -1.41 3.55 11.44
N LEU A 62 -0.46 4.27 12.04
CA LEU A 62 -0.48 5.74 12.05
C LEU A 62 -0.20 6.31 10.66
N LYS A 63 0.62 5.63 9.85
CA LYS A 63 0.87 6.03 8.46
C LYS A 63 -0.35 5.79 7.58
N ALA A 64 -1.08 4.68 7.80
CA ALA A 64 -2.36 4.45 7.15
C ALA A 64 -3.38 5.55 7.51
N VAL A 65 -3.49 5.89 8.80
CA VAL A 65 -4.39 6.97 9.27
C VAL A 65 -4.02 8.32 8.67
N ALA A 66 -2.73 8.63 8.54
CA ALA A 66 -2.25 9.85 7.87
C ALA A 66 -2.66 9.92 6.39
N GLN A 67 -2.92 8.77 5.74
CA GLN A 67 -3.44 8.66 4.38
C GLN A 67 -4.99 8.60 4.34
N GLY A 68 -5.64 8.77 5.49
CA GLY A 68 -7.09 8.70 5.61
C GLY A 68 -7.64 7.27 5.63
N TRP A 69 -6.82 6.28 5.99
CA TRP A 69 -7.23 4.89 6.10
C TRP A 69 -7.31 4.51 7.58
N ARG A 70 -8.50 4.19 8.06
CA ARG A 70 -8.73 3.72 9.42
C ARG A 70 -8.72 2.19 9.44
N PRO A 71 -7.76 1.53 10.10
CA PRO A 71 -7.77 0.08 10.25
C PRO A 71 -9.07 -0.40 10.90
N LEU A 72 -9.63 -1.50 10.40
CA LEU A 72 -10.78 -2.17 10.97
C LEU A 72 -10.35 -3.40 11.79
N PRO A 73 -11.18 -3.85 12.74
CA PRO A 73 -10.94 -5.11 13.43
C PRO A 73 -10.83 -6.26 12.42
N GLN A 74 -9.79 -7.08 12.57
CA GLN A 74 -9.52 -8.17 11.64
C GLN A 74 -10.51 -9.32 11.85
N SER A 75 -11.47 -9.45 10.92
CA SER A 75 -12.42 -10.57 10.86
C SER A 75 -11.92 -11.76 10.02
N ASN A 76 -10.92 -11.53 9.15
CA ASN A 76 -10.31 -12.55 8.30
C ASN A 76 -8.78 -12.53 8.51
N LEU A 77 -8.21 -13.65 8.97
CA LEU A 77 -6.78 -13.74 9.30
C LEU A 77 -5.84 -13.56 8.08
N PHE A 78 -6.37 -13.68 6.87
CA PHE A 78 -5.59 -13.53 5.63
C PHE A 78 -5.64 -12.11 5.06
N MET A 79 -6.39 -11.20 5.67
CA MET A 79 -6.58 -9.85 5.15
C MET A 79 -6.50 -8.79 6.25
N SER A 80 -5.99 -7.62 5.89
CA SER A 80 -6.12 -6.40 6.67
C SER A 80 -7.14 -5.49 6.01
N GLU A 81 -8.09 -4.97 6.78
CA GLU A 81 -9.20 -4.17 6.25
C GLU A 81 -9.11 -2.74 6.77
N TYR A 82 -9.52 -1.81 5.90
CA TYR A 82 -9.49 -0.38 6.20
C TYR A 82 -10.77 0.30 5.75
N GLU A 83 -11.24 1.24 6.57
CA GLU A 83 -12.25 2.22 6.21
C GLU A 83 -11.56 3.51 5.74
N LEU A 84 -11.94 4.01 4.57
CA LEU A 84 -11.47 5.25 4.00
C LEU A 84 -12.30 6.41 4.54
N VAL A 85 -11.65 7.51 4.93
CA VAL A 85 -12.33 8.72 5.41
C VAL A 85 -13.19 9.40 4.34
N ARG A 86 -12.95 9.11 3.06
CA ARG A 86 -13.74 9.57 1.92
C ARG A 86 -14.00 8.40 0.97
N PRO A 87 -15.21 8.31 0.40
CA PRO A 87 -15.50 7.29 -0.60
C PRO A 87 -14.63 7.49 -1.84
N ILE A 88 -14.27 6.38 -2.48
CA ILE A 88 -13.58 6.33 -3.76
C ILE A 88 -14.46 5.64 -4.79
N GLN A 89 -14.23 5.98 -6.06
CA GLN A 89 -14.83 5.27 -7.20
C GLN A 89 -13.85 4.24 -7.73
N VAL A 90 -14.33 3.00 -7.88
CA VAL A 90 -13.54 1.88 -8.42
C VAL A 90 -14.47 1.02 -9.25
N PHE A 91 -14.09 0.76 -10.50
CA PHE A 91 -14.90 -0.04 -11.44
C PHE A 91 -16.35 0.46 -11.65
N GLY A 92 -16.59 1.76 -11.42
CA GLY A 92 -17.92 2.36 -11.49
C GLY A 92 -18.75 2.25 -10.20
N HIS A 93 -18.19 1.67 -9.12
CA HIS A 93 -18.84 1.55 -7.82
C HIS A 93 -18.19 2.48 -6.79
N SER A 94 -19.00 3.05 -5.90
CA SER A 94 -18.51 3.79 -4.73
C SER A 94 -18.20 2.80 -3.60
N THR A 95 -17.08 2.98 -2.91
CA THR A 95 -16.80 2.27 -1.66
C THR A 95 -15.97 3.12 -0.71
N THR A 96 -16.10 2.84 0.58
CA THR A 96 -15.19 3.33 1.63
C THR A 96 -14.37 2.19 2.22
N ARG A 97 -14.48 0.95 1.72
CA ARG A 97 -13.80 -0.21 2.32
C ARG A 97 -12.84 -0.85 1.35
N ILE A 98 -11.64 -1.12 1.86
CA ILE A 98 -10.62 -1.90 1.16
C ILE A 98 -10.08 -3.03 2.02
N ALA A 99 -9.56 -4.05 1.36
CA ALA A 99 -8.79 -5.12 1.96
C ALA A 99 -7.43 -5.24 1.27
N VAL A 100 -6.42 -5.59 2.06
CA VAL A 100 -5.10 -5.99 1.55
C VAL A 100 -4.81 -7.41 2.01
N ALA A 101 -4.41 -8.27 1.09
CA ALA A 101 -4.16 -9.70 1.33
C ALA A 101 -2.94 -10.15 0.54
N GLY A 102 -1.82 -10.38 1.25
CA GLY A 102 -0.53 -10.67 0.61
C GLY A 102 -0.16 -9.59 -0.41
N ALA A 103 0.04 -10.00 -1.67
CA ALA A 103 0.38 -9.13 -2.79
C ALA A 103 -0.86 -8.52 -3.49
N SER A 104 -2.02 -8.50 -2.84
CA SER A 104 -3.28 -8.04 -3.43
C SER A 104 -3.89 -6.88 -2.64
N VAL A 105 -4.49 -5.93 -3.37
CA VAL A 105 -5.32 -4.86 -2.81
C VAL A 105 -6.67 -4.86 -3.51
N MET A 106 -7.75 -4.80 -2.72
CA MET A 106 -9.11 -5.00 -3.20
C MET A 106 -10.07 -3.98 -2.58
N ALA A 107 -11.01 -3.50 -3.38
CA ALA A 107 -12.20 -2.81 -2.95
C ALA A 107 -13.19 -3.85 -2.41
N ILE A 108 -13.82 -3.54 -1.28
CA ILE A 108 -14.97 -4.30 -0.78
C ILE A 108 -16.20 -3.56 -1.30
N LEU A 109 -16.88 -4.16 -2.27
CA LEU A 109 -18.04 -3.58 -2.93
C LEU A 109 -19.32 -4.18 -2.36
N ASP A 110 -20.31 -3.32 -2.10
CA ASP A 110 -21.68 -3.73 -1.78
C ASP A 110 -22.40 -4.22 -3.06
N LEU A 111 -21.87 -5.31 -3.59
CA LEU A 111 -22.29 -5.96 -4.83
C LEU A 111 -22.46 -7.46 -4.52
N PRO A 112 -23.71 -7.94 -4.30
CA PRO A 112 -23.95 -9.34 -3.97
C PRO A 112 -23.65 -10.32 -5.10
N ASP A 113 -23.93 -9.94 -6.35
CA ASP A 113 -23.62 -10.76 -7.53
C ASP A 113 -22.45 -10.13 -8.32
N PRO A 114 -21.25 -10.76 -8.32
CA PRO A 114 -20.10 -10.25 -9.06
C PRO A 114 -20.21 -10.44 -10.58
N ARG A 115 -21.12 -11.29 -11.08
CA ARG A 115 -21.15 -11.72 -12.50
C ARG A 115 -21.37 -10.57 -13.49
N PRO A 116 -22.26 -9.58 -13.25
CA PRO A 116 -22.41 -8.44 -14.16
C PRO A 116 -21.10 -7.65 -14.29
N LEU A 117 -20.40 -7.43 -13.17
CA LEU A 117 -19.13 -6.72 -13.17
C LEU A 117 -18.03 -7.55 -13.84
N ALA A 118 -17.97 -8.86 -13.58
CA ALA A 118 -17.03 -9.77 -14.24
C ALA A 118 -17.19 -9.73 -15.76
N LYS A 119 -18.43 -9.72 -16.26
CA LYS A 119 -18.72 -9.59 -17.70
C LYS A 119 -18.28 -8.24 -18.26
N GLN A 120 -18.58 -7.14 -17.55
CA GLN A 120 -18.15 -5.79 -17.93
C GLN A 120 -16.62 -5.70 -18.03
N LEU A 121 -15.91 -6.31 -17.07
CA LEU A 121 -14.47 -6.35 -17.00
C LEU A 121 -13.85 -7.49 -17.83
N GLN A 122 -14.66 -8.26 -18.57
CA GLN A 122 -14.24 -9.37 -19.43
C GLN A 122 -13.31 -10.37 -18.70
N LEU A 123 -13.71 -10.77 -17.48
CA LEU A 123 -12.96 -11.71 -16.66
C LEU A 123 -13.38 -13.15 -16.94
N GLU A 124 -12.43 -14.05 -16.81
CA GLU A 124 -12.64 -15.50 -16.93
C GLU A 124 -13.03 -16.09 -15.59
N ALA A 125 -13.92 -17.10 -15.60
CA ALA A 125 -14.35 -17.77 -14.39
C ALA A 125 -13.35 -18.86 -13.99
N ALA A 126 -12.71 -18.71 -12.84
CA ALA A 126 -11.98 -19.79 -12.19
C ALA A 126 -12.94 -20.67 -11.37
N VAL A 127 -13.91 -20.04 -10.71
CA VAL A 127 -15.01 -20.71 -9.99
C VAL A 127 -16.29 -19.90 -10.21
N ASP A 128 -17.36 -20.54 -10.68
CA ASP A 128 -18.67 -19.90 -10.83
C ASP A 128 -19.76 -20.82 -10.30
N THR A 129 -20.06 -20.68 -9.00
CA THR A 129 -21.17 -21.37 -8.34
C THR A 129 -22.03 -20.38 -7.57
N PRO A 130 -23.26 -20.75 -7.17
CA PRO A 130 -24.09 -19.89 -6.32
C PRO A 130 -23.42 -19.49 -4.99
N ASP A 131 -22.61 -20.38 -4.41
CA ASP A 131 -22.01 -20.19 -3.09
C ASP A 131 -20.62 -19.55 -3.13
N LYS A 132 -19.92 -19.63 -4.27
CA LYS A 132 -18.57 -19.11 -4.46
C LYS A 132 -18.37 -18.66 -5.89
N ALA A 133 -17.88 -17.44 -6.06
CA ALA A 133 -17.53 -16.89 -7.34
C ALA A 133 -16.10 -16.35 -7.30
N MET A 134 -15.31 -16.69 -8.31
CA MET A 134 -13.94 -16.21 -8.52
C MET A 134 -13.74 -16.01 -10.01
N PHE A 135 -13.47 -14.77 -10.39
CA PHE A 135 -13.15 -14.38 -11.75
C PHE A 135 -11.80 -13.69 -11.79
N GLY A 136 -11.05 -13.87 -12.87
CA GLY A 136 -9.76 -13.22 -13.03
C GLY A 136 -9.38 -13.02 -14.48
N ARG A 137 -8.41 -12.15 -14.69
CA ARG A 137 -7.71 -11.97 -15.96
C ARG A 137 -6.34 -11.39 -15.70
N GLU A 138 -5.32 -11.99 -16.29
CA GLU A 138 -3.99 -11.39 -16.33
C GLU A 138 -3.99 -10.19 -17.29
N LEU A 139 -3.62 -9.02 -16.78
CA LEU A 139 -3.55 -7.78 -17.56
C LEU A 139 -2.13 -7.43 -17.98
N VAL A 140 -1.15 -7.88 -17.19
CA VAL A 140 0.26 -7.68 -17.44
C VAL A 140 0.98 -8.97 -17.15
N SER A 141 1.83 -9.37 -18.08
CA SER A 141 2.90 -10.35 -17.91
C SER A 141 4.05 -9.90 -18.81
N ARG A 142 5.17 -9.47 -18.22
CA ARG A 142 6.32 -8.98 -18.99
C ARG A 142 7.65 -9.17 -18.26
N ASP A 143 8.70 -9.31 -19.04
CA ASP A 143 10.07 -9.24 -18.54
C ASP A 143 10.39 -7.82 -18.04
N VAL A 144 10.96 -7.76 -16.84
CA VAL A 144 11.52 -6.56 -16.21
C VAL A 144 12.85 -6.92 -15.54
N ALA A 145 13.58 -5.91 -15.07
CA ALA A 145 14.71 -6.12 -14.18
C ALA A 145 14.31 -5.67 -12.77
N ASP A 146 14.71 -6.43 -11.74
CA ASP A 146 14.55 -6.01 -10.35
C ASP A 146 15.26 -4.66 -10.15
N PRO A 147 14.58 -3.63 -9.62
CA PRO A 147 15.16 -2.30 -9.50
C PRO A 147 16.28 -2.20 -8.46
N LYS A 148 16.41 -3.19 -7.56
CA LYS A 148 17.44 -3.25 -6.52
C LYS A 148 18.62 -4.13 -6.92
N THR A 149 18.37 -5.30 -7.52
CA THR A 149 19.42 -6.28 -7.85
C THR A 149 19.82 -6.25 -9.33
N GLY A 150 18.94 -5.77 -10.21
CA GLY A 150 19.12 -5.81 -11.66
C GLY A 150 18.87 -7.19 -12.28
N GLU A 151 18.46 -8.16 -11.48
CA GLU A 151 18.18 -9.52 -11.95
C GLU A 151 16.91 -9.56 -12.82
N PRO A 152 16.85 -10.44 -13.84
CA PRO A 152 15.66 -10.59 -14.67
C PRO A 152 14.50 -11.13 -13.82
N MET A 153 13.32 -10.52 -13.98
CA MET A 153 12.08 -10.86 -13.29
C MET A 153 10.90 -10.76 -14.26
N ILE A 154 9.78 -11.40 -13.93
CA ILE A 154 8.50 -11.26 -14.62
C ILE A 154 7.56 -10.44 -13.75
N GLU A 155 7.09 -9.30 -14.27
CA GLU A 155 6.04 -8.53 -13.60
C GLU A 155 4.68 -9.06 -14.05
N SER A 156 3.88 -9.55 -13.09
CA SER A 156 2.49 -9.95 -13.32
C SER A 156 1.50 -9.08 -12.54
N ILE A 157 0.43 -8.69 -13.21
CA ILE A 157 -0.69 -7.96 -12.61
C ILE A 157 -1.99 -8.62 -13.03
N ILE A 158 -2.70 -9.18 -12.05
CA ILE A 158 -3.92 -9.95 -12.25
C ILE A 158 -5.09 -9.18 -11.65
N LEU A 159 -6.08 -8.86 -12.47
CA LEU A 159 -7.37 -8.34 -12.04
C LEU A 159 -8.23 -9.50 -11.58
N SER A 160 -8.88 -9.37 -10.41
CA SER A 160 -9.76 -10.40 -9.86
C SER A 160 -11.02 -9.84 -9.20
N LEU A 161 -12.09 -10.63 -9.29
CA LEU A 161 -13.32 -10.47 -8.51
C LEU A 161 -13.57 -11.76 -7.74
N SER A 162 -13.90 -11.67 -6.45
CA SER A 162 -14.24 -12.86 -5.67
C SER A 162 -15.27 -12.61 -4.58
N THR A 163 -15.98 -13.67 -4.20
CA THR A 163 -16.78 -13.71 -2.98
C THR A 163 -16.08 -14.57 -1.93
N VAL A 164 -16.16 -14.14 -0.67
CA VAL A 164 -15.56 -14.85 0.47
C VAL A 164 -16.56 -14.93 1.62
N LYS A 165 -16.48 -16.00 2.40
CA LYS A 165 -17.42 -16.25 3.52
C LYS A 165 -17.37 -15.18 4.61
N SER A 166 -16.22 -14.53 4.79
CA SER A 166 -16.05 -13.44 5.76
C SER A 166 -16.80 -12.15 5.37
N HIS A 167 -17.24 -12.03 4.12
CA HIS A 167 -17.86 -10.83 3.56
C HIS A 167 -19.17 -11.20 2.83
N PRO A 168 -20.18 -11.69 3.55
CA PRO A 168 -21.43 -12.12 2.92
C PRO A 168 -22.14 -10.95 2.24
N GLY A 169 -22.60 -11.18 1.00
CA GLY A 169 -23.30 -10.17 0.20
C GLY A 169 -22.39 -9.09 -0.40
N GLN A 170 -21.07 -9.21 -0.25
CA GLN A 170 -20.09 -8.29 -0.81
C GLN A 170 -19.19 -8.99 -1.83
N THR A 171 -18.66 -8.21 -2.77
CA THR A 171 -17.66 -8.65 -3.74
C THR A 171 -16.34 -7.97 -3.45
N LEU A 172 -15.26 -8.75 -3.40
CA LEU A 172 -13.90 -8.23 -3.36
C LEU A 172 -13.42 -8.04 -4.79
N ALA A 173 -13.04 -6.82 -5.14
CA ALA A 173 -12.64 -6.45 -6.49
C ALA A 173 -11.30 -5.73 -6.48
N GLY A 174 -10.29 -6.27 -7.16
CA GLY A 174 -8.99 -5.61 -7.18
C GLY A 174 -7.90 -6.39 -7.88
N CYS A 175 -6.66 -6.07 -7.52
CA CYS A 175 -5.49 -6.50 -8.27
C CYS A 175 -4.47 -7.19 -7.38
N SER A 176 -3.85 -8.23 -7.92
CA SER A 176 -2.64 -8.85 -7.38
C SER A 176 -1.43 -8.38 -8.17
N TYR A 177 -0.34 -8.09 -7.47
CA TYR A 177 0.89 -7.50 -8.01
C TYR A 177 2.09 -8.38 -7.64
N SER A 178 2.66 -9.13 -8.59
CA SER A 178 3.82 -10.01 -8.33
C SER A 178 5.02 -9.67 -9.20
N LEU A 179 6.19 -9.97 -8.63
CA LEU A 179 7.46 -10.08 -9.35
C LEU A 179 7.92 -11.50 -9.17
N ASP A 180 7.80 -12.28 -10.25
CA ASP A 180 8.13 -13.69 -10.28
C ASP A 180 9.49 -13.90 -10.94
N LEU A 181 10.17 -14.98 -10.58
CA LEU A 181 11.41 -15.36 -11.28
C LEU A 181 11.05 -15.80 -12.71
N PRO A 182 11.91 -15.53 -13.70
CA PRO A 182 11.76 -16.10 -15.02
C PRO A 182 11.67 -17.63 -14.93
N GLU A 183 10.93 -18.24 -15.85
CA GLU A 183 10.90 -19.70 -15.96
C GLU A 183 12.32 -20.21 -16.20
N ASP A 184 12.76 -21.18 -15.39
CA ASP A 184 14.00 -21.90 -15.64
C ASP A 184 13.75 -22.90 -16.77
N PRO A 185 14.40 -22.74 -17.95
CA PRO A 185 14.19 -23.62 -19.09
C PRO A 185 14.60 -25.08 -18.81
N ASP A 186 15.42 -25.31 -17.78
CA ASP A 186 15.86 -26.63 -17.34
C ASP A 186 15.04 -27.17 -16.15
N ALA A 187 14.08 -26.40 -15.62
CA ALA A 187 13.22 -26.87 -14.54
C ALA A 187 12.25 -27.95 -15.04
N PRO A 188 12.10 -29.06 -14.29
CA PRO A 188 11.09 -30.05 -14.60
C PRO A 188 9.69 -29.40 -14.52
N PRO A 189 8.76 -29.73 -15.44
CA PRO A 189 7.44 -29.13 -15.46
C PRO A 189 6.73 -29.31 -14.12
N ALA A 190 6.06 -28.26 -13.67
CA ALA A 190 5.30 -28.29 -12.41
C ALA A 190 4.32 -29.49 -12.43
N PRO A 191 4.24 -30.26 -11.34
CA PRO A 191 3.34 -31.41 -11.29
C PRO A 191 1.90 -30.96 -11.47
N ASP A 192 1.21 -31.51 -12.47
CA ASP A 192 -0.20 -31.27 -12.72
C ASP A 192 -1.03 -31.81 -11.53
N PRO A 193 -1.68 -30.94 -10.74
CA PRO A 193 -2.42 -31.35 -9.54
C PRO A 193 -3.64 -32.21 -9.87
N LEU A 194 -4.06 -32.31 -11.13
CA LEU A 194 -5.13 -33.19 -11.60
C LEU A 194 -4.63 -34.57 -12.05
N ARG A 195 -3.30 -34.79 -12.09
CA ARG A 195 -2.68 -36.05 -12.54
C ARG A 195 -1.89 -36.81 -11.47
N THR A 196 -1.76 -36.27 -10.27
CA THR A 196 -1.16 -36.99 -9.15
C THR A 196 -2.13 -38.06 -8.64
N PRO A 197 -1.77 -39.37 -8.66
CA PRO A 197 -2.57 -40.37 -7.96
C PRO A 197 -2.55 -40.02 -6.48
N ALA A 198 -3.72 -40.04 -5.83
CA ALA A 198 -3.80 -39.98 -4.38
C ALA A 198 -2.96 -41.12 -3.80
N SER A 199 -1.80 -40.81 -3.21
CA SER A 199 -1.08 -41.76 -2.38
C SER A 199 -1.92 -42.00 -1.14
N GLY A 200 -2.69 -43.09 -1.17
CA GLY A 200 -3.50 -43.54 -0.04
C GLY A 200 -2.61 -43.89 1.16
N GLY A 201 -3.01 -43.39 2.32
CA GLY A 201 -2.64 -43.90 3.64
C GLY A 201 -3.87 -44.53 4.28
#